data_AF-A0A4V5LYJ0-F1
#
_entry.id   AF-A0A4V5LYJ0-F1
#
_cell.length_a   1.000
_cell.length_b   1.000
_cell.length_c   1.000
_cell.angle_alpha   90.00
_cell.angle_beta   90.00
_cell.angle_gamma   90.00
#
_symmetry.space_group_name_H-M   'P 1'
#
loop_
_entity.id
_entity.type
_entity.pdbx_description
1 polymer ?
#
loop_
_entity_poly.entity_id
_entity_poly.type
_entity_poly.pdbx_seq_one_letter_code
_entity_poly.pdbx_strand_id
1 'polypeptide(L)'
;MIGHFLRVSGLLLLLASLSGCRQDGKHKVDEFYTEKGEWDSARIPFIKPYEAVIVGEKYGWCMNMEALDGGDSMLADIKEATVDNGFILVHTGKTLMLGVEVKESWWIIFPSNKLEKGFTDHPQYLAYLKKLGFKNEPKLHTMDIIANYYEDHDTMNWSALD
;
A
#
# COMPACT_ATOMS: atom_id res chain seq x y z
N MET A 1 -56.91 -40.26 32.46
CA MET A 1 -55.71 -39.66 33.08
C MET A 1 -54.85 -39.09 31.96
N ILE A 2 -55.26 -37.95 31.40
CA ILE A 2 -54.57 -37.30 30.25
C ILE A 2 -54.57 -35.82 30.58
N GLY A 3 -53.47 -35.34 31.13
CA GLY A 3 -53.27 -33.96 31.52
C GLY A 3 -51.85 -33.81 32.01
N HIS A 4 -51.16 -32.77 31.54
CA HIS A 4 -49.79 -32.37 31.91
C HIS A 4 -48.63 -32.76 30.98
N PHE A 5 -48.82 -32.89 29.67
CA PHE A 5 -47.67 -32.98 28.73
C PHE A 5 -47.61 -31.91 27.64
N LEU A 6 -48.33 -30.79 27.80
CA LEU A 6 -48.50 -29.79 26.72
C LEU A 6 -48.17 -28.34 27.11
N ARG A 7 -47.33 -28.13 28.14
CA ARG A 7 -46.92 -26.76 28.54
C ARG A 7 -45.41 -26.48 28.53
N VAL A 8 -44.56 -27.48 28.32
CA VAL A 8 -43.09 -27.27 28.36
C VAL A 8 -42.48 -27.12 26.97
N SER A 9 -43.12 -27.61 25.90
CA SER A 9 -42.57 -27.57 24.54
C SER A 9 -42.67 -26.20 23.85
N GLY A 10 -43.51 -25.28 24.32
CA GLY A 10 -43.65 -23.95 23.71
C GLY A 10 -42.52 -22.98 24.05
N LEU A 11 -41.89 -23.14 25.23
CA LEU A 11 -40.87 -22.22 25.72
C LEU A 11 -39.48 -22.49 25.09
N LEU A 12 -39.20 -23.74 24.72
CA LEU A 12 -37.94 -24.14 24.08
C LEU A 12 -37.82 -23.68 22.63
N LEU A 13 -38.94 -23.51 21.92
CA LEU A 13 -38.95 -23.00 20.54
C LEU A 13 -38.75 -21.48 20.45
N LEU A 14 -39.12 -20.72 21.48
CA LEU A 14 -38.91 -19.27 21.57
C LEU A 14 -37.47 -18.88 21.95
N LEU A 15 -36.74 -19.77 22.65
CA LEU A 15 -35.33 -19.56 22.98
C LEU A 15 -34.39 -19.88 21.80
N ALA A 16 -34.82 -20.72 20.84
CA ALA A 16 -34.04 -21.04 19.66
C ALA A 16 -34.08 -19.94 18.56
N SER A 17 -35.06 -19.03 18.61
CA SER A 17 -35.19 -17.92 17.65
C SER A 17 -34.35 -16.68 17.97
N LEU A 18 -33.65 -16.65 19.12
CA LEU A 18 -32.86 -15.48 19.55
C LEU A 18 -31.36 -15.61 19.27
N SER A 19 -30.89 -16.74 18.74
CA SER A 19 -29.46 -16.96 18.43
C SER A 19 -29.06 -16.62 16.98
N GLY A 20 -29.95 -15.96 16.23
CA GLY A 20 -29.80 -15.71 14.81
C GLY A 20 -29.29 -14.32 14.42
N CYS A 21 -28.65 -13.56 15.30
CA CYS A 21 -27.88 -12.38 14.89
C CYS A 21 -26.40 -12.77 14.76
N ARG A 22 -26.08 -13.62 13.78
CA ARG A 22 -24.69 -13.72 13.31
C ARG A 22 -24.43 -12.49 12.47
N GLN A 23 -23.98 -11.43 13.13
CA GLN A 23 -23.40 -10.28 12.47
C GLN A 23 -22.08 -10.78 11.86
N ASP A 24 -22.14 -11.42 10.68
CA ASP A 24 -20.99 -11.62 9.80
C ASP A 24 -20.58 -10.26 9.22
N GLY A 25 -20.32 -9.30 10.11
CA GLY A 25 -19.68 -8.03 9.82
C GLY A 25 -18.17 -8.22 9.84
N LYS A 26 -17.65 -9.30 9.23
CA LYS A 26 -16.25 -9.32 8.85
C LYS A 26 -16.10 -8.17 7.86
N HIS A 27 -15.53 -7.06 8.32
CA HIS A 27 -15.02 -6.03 7.46
C HIS A 27 -14.24 -6.75 6.35
N LYS A 28 -14.71 -6.67 5.11
CA LYS A 28 -14.00 -7.24 3.99
C LYS A 28 -12.71 -6.43 3.88
N VAL A 29 -11.63 -6.98 4.42
CA VAL A 29 -10.31 -6.36 4.31
C VAL A 29 -9.98 -6.32 2.84
N ASP A 30 -9.55 -5.15 2.38
CA ASP A 30 -9.27 -4.89 0.99
C ASP A 30 -8.02 -5.67 0.55
N GLU A 31 -8.20 -6.59 -0.40
CA GLU A 31 -7.17 -7.55 -0.82
C GLU A 31 -5.87 -6.86 -1.26
N PHE A 32 -5.96 -5.67 -1.87
CA PHE A 32 -4.81 -4.86 -2.26
C PHE A 32 -3.82 -4.61 -1.11
N TYR A 33 -4.31 -4.44 0.12
CA TYR A 33 -3.45 -4.12 1.27
C TYR A 33 -2.94 -5.36 2.01
N THR A 34 -3.38 -6.56 1.60
CA THR A 34 -3.08 -7.83 2.30
C THR A 34 -2.46 -8.91 1.42
N GLU A 35 -2.55 -8.76 0.10
CA GLU A 35 -1.97 -9.69 -0.86
C GLU A 35 -0.46 -9.40 -1.06
N LYS A 36 0.38 -10.39 -0.76
CA LYS A 36 1.85 -10.23 -0.77
C LYS A 36 2.54 -10.60 -2.09
N GLY A 37 1.78 -11.05 -3.11
CA GLY A 37 2.32 -11.57 -4.37
C GLY A 37 2.41 -13.10 -4.42
N GLU A 38 3.01 -13.64 -5.49
CA GLU A 38 3.18 -15.07 -5.72
C GLU A 38 4.59 -15.55 -5.31
N TRP A 39 4.90 -16.83 -5.55
CA TRP A 39 6.12 -17.47 -5.02
C TRP A 39 7.43 -16.85 -5.53
N ASP A 40 7.43 -16.24 -6.71
CA ASP A 40 8.56 -15.59 -7.36
C ASP A 40 8.41 -14.05 -7.48
N SER A 41 7.35 -13.50 -6.90
CA SER A 41 7.06 -12.06 -6.95
C SER A 41 6.58 -11.56 -5.60
N ALA A 42 7.25 -10.54 -5.05
CA ALA A 42 6.74 -9.84 -3.88
C ALA A 42 6.03 -8.56 -4.32
N ARG A 43 4.93 -8.24 -3.65
CA ARG A 43 4.14 -7.01 -3.82
C ARG A 43 4.04 -6.30 -2.48
N ILE A 44 4.29 -4.99 -2.49
CA ILE A 44 4.18 -4.13 -1.30
C ILE A 44 3.21 -3.00 -1.63
N PRO A 45 2.05 -2.92 -0.97
CA PRO A 45 1.08 -1.88 -1.22
C PRO A 45 1.53 -0.55 -0.60
N PHE A 46 1.43 0.54 -1.38
CA PHE A 46 1.65 1.90 -0.89
C PHE A 46 0.31 2.59 -0.61
N ILE A 47 -0.27 3.19 -1.65
CA ILE A 47 -1.60 3.78 -1.67
C ILE A 47 -2.20 3.43 -3.02
N LYS A 48 -3.44 2.91 -3.04
CA LYS A 48 -4.09 2.52 -4.30
C LYS A 48 -3.99 3.58 -5.39
N PRO A 49 -3.70 3.18 -6.65
CA PRO A 49 -3.38 1.82 -7.11
C PRO A 49 -1.88 1.44 -7.02
N TYR A 50 -1.04 2.26 -6.40
CA TYR A 50 0.41 2.12 -6.43
C TYR A 50 0.94 1.07 -5.46
N GLU A 51 1.77 0.18 -5.97
CA GLU A 51 2.47 -0.86 -5.24
C GLU A 51 3.87 -1.04 -5.81
N ALA A 52 4.82 -1.40 -4.94
CA ALA A 52 6.12 -1.85 -5.40
C ALA A 52 6.08 -3.36 -5.65
N VAL A 53 6.61 -3.78 -6.79
CA VAL A 53 6.69 -5.18 -7.19
C VAL A 53 8.12 -5.53 -7.52
N ILE A 54 8.55 -6.74 -7.18
CA ILE A 54 9.82 -7.29 -7.65
C ILE A 54 9.52 -8.44 -8.62
N VAL A 55 10.01 -8.31 -9.85
CA VAL A 55 9.89 -9.35 -10.89
C VAL A 55 11.29 -9.89 -11.16
N GLY A 56 11.76 -10.72 -10.23
CA GLY A 56 13.11 -11.27 -10.19
C GLY A 56 14.20 -10.30 -9.72
N GLU A 57 15.30 -10.85 -9.19
CA GLU A 57 16.39 -10.09 -8.53
C GLU A 57 17.09 -9.07 -9.44
N LYS A 58 17.01 -9.24 -10.76
CA LYS A 58 17.80 -8.46 -11.74
C LYS A 58 17.38 -6.99 -11.83
N TYR A 59 16.11 -6.68 -11.60
CA TYR A 59 15.54 -5.34 -11.85
C TYR A 59 15.26 -4.56 -10.57
N GLY A 60 15.42 -5.19 -9.41
CA GLY A 60 15.07 -4.61 -8.12
C GLY A 60 13.56 -4.37 -8.00
N TRP A 61 13.19 -3.45 -7.10
CA TRP A 61 11.81 -3.04 -6.89
C TRP A 61 11.37 -2.05 -7.97
N CYS A 62 10.18 -2.27 -8.51
CA CYS A 62 9.57 -1.46 -9.55
C CYS A 62 8.17 -1.01 -9.14
N MET A 63 7.66 0.08 -9.73
CA MET A 63 6.29 0.56 -9.52
C MET A 63 5.73 1.05 -10.84
N ASN A 64 4.50 0.65 -11.17
CA ASN A 64 3.80 1.19 -12.33
C ASN A 64 3.35 2.62 -12.05
N MET A 65 3.45 3.46 -13.07
CA MET A 65 2.97 4.84 -13.05
C MET A 65 1.63 4.91 -13.77
N GLU A 66 0.72 5.71 -13.25
CA GLU A 66 -0.71 5.69 -13.58
C GLU A 66 -1.19 7.04 -14.11
N ALA A 67 -0.35 8.09 -14.06
CA ALA A 67 -0.69 9.38 -14.66
C ALA A 67 -0.66 9.29 -16.20
N LEU A 68 -1.79 9.69 -16.79
CA LEU A 68 -2.26 9.26 -18.12
C LEU A 68 -1.67 9.95 -19.35
N ASP A 69 -0.66 10.81 -19.26
CA ASP A 69 -0.16 11.52 -20.45
C ASP A 69 1.36 11.66 -20.49
N GLY A 70 1.98 10.80 -21.32
CA GLY A 70 3.33 11.00 -21.87
C GLY A 70 4.52 10.80 -20.90
N GLY A 71 4.27 10.29 -19.69
CA GLY A 71 5.29 9.99 -18.69
C GLY A 71 5.90 8.59 -18.81
N ASP A 72 6.87 8.28 -17.95
CA ASP A 72 7.41 6.93 -17.81
C ASP A 72 6.31 5.97 -17.36
N SER A 73 6.23 4.79 -17.96
CA SER A 73 5.22 3.78 -17.60
C SER A 73 5.56 3.05 -16.29
N MET A 74 6.80 3.17 -15.82
CA MET A 74 7.32 2.42 -14.68
C MET A 74 8.52 3.13 -14.05
N LEU A 75 8.56 3.14 -12.71
CA LEU A 75 9.76 3.42 -11.93
C LEU A 75 10.50 2.11 -11.69
N ALA A 76 11.77 2.06 -12.02
CA ALA A 76 12.63 0.91 -11.78
C ALA A 76 13.70 1.22 -10.73
N ASP A 77 14.28 0.16 -10.16
CA ASP A 77 15.39 0.25 -9.21
C ASP A 77 15.09 1.14 -8.00
N ILE A 78 13.89 1.01 -7.43
CA ILE A 78 13.49 1.71 -6.20
C ILE A 78 14.40 1.24 -5.07
N LYS A 79 15.11 2.19 -4.47
CA LYS A 79 16.04 1.93 -3.35
C LYS A 79 15.38 2.20 -2.02
N GLU A 80 14.69 3.32 -1.93
CA GLU A 80 14.08 3.79 -0.70
C GLU A 80 12.73 4.41 -0.99
N ALA A 81 11.80 4.27 -0.06
CA ALA A 81 10.50 4.89 -0.18
C ALA A 81 9.87 5.18 1.19
N THR A 82 8.82 6.00 1.19
CA THR A 82 7.94 6.16 2.33
C THR A 82 6.56 6.62 1.88
N VAL A 83 5.57 6.50 2.76
CA VAL A 83 4.28 7.14 2.61
C VAL A 83 4.09 8.10 3.77
N ASP A 84 3.98 9.39 3.46
CA ASP A 84 3.74 10.44 4.45
C ASP A 84 2.66 11.40 3.97
N ASN A 85 1.71 11.71 4.85
CA ASN A 85 0.62 12.66 4.57
C ASN A 85 -0.13 12.41 3.23
N GLY A 86 -0.28 11.15 2.84
CA GLY A 86 -0.96 10.74 1.60
C GLY A 86 -0.10 10.83 0.33
N PHE A 87 1.16 11.24 0.45
CA PHE A 87 2.15 11.20 -0.62
C PHE A 87 2.97 9.92 -0.54
N ILE A 88 3.28 9.36 -1.70
CA ILE A 88 4.29 8.33 -1.85
C ILE A 88 5.56 9.05 -2.32
N LEU A 89 6.64 8.89 -1.56
CA LEU A 89 7.95 9.47 -1.86
C LEU A 89 8.92 8.33 -2.15
N VAL A 90 9.63 8.43 -3.28
CA VAL A 90 10.46 7.35 -3.78
C VAL A 90 11.81 7.90 -4.21
N HIS A 91 12.88 7.21 -3.83
CA HIS A 91 14.22 7.41 -4.35
C HIS A 91 14.65 6.16 -5.11
N THR A 92 15.07 6.35 -6.35
CA THR A 92 15.51 5.28 -7.25
C THR A 92 17.00 5.39 -7.50
N GLY A 93 17.63 4.26 -7.81
CA GLY A 93 18.91 4.23 -8.50
C GLY A 93 18.71 4.43 -10.00
N LYS A 94 19.36 3.58 -10.79
CA LYS A 94 19.42 3.73 -12.24
C LYS A 94 18.04 3.45 -12.85
N THR A 95 17.40 4.48 -13.40
CA THR A 95 16.04 4.37 -13.96
C THR A 95 15.91 5.16 -15.27
N LEU A 96 14.74 5.06 -15.92
CA LEU A 96 14.33 5.92 -17.01
C LEU A 96 13.46 7.07 -16.47
N MET A 97 13.73 8.28 -16.95
CA MET A 97 12.89 9.46 -16.73
C MET A 97 12.62 10.15 -18.07
N LEU A 98 11.36 10.24 -18.46
CA LEU A 98 10.89 10.72 -19.77
C LEU A 98 11.65 10.06 -20.93
N GLY A 99 11.87 8.74 -20.82
CA GLY A 99 12.61 7.96 -21.82
C GLY A 99 14.13 8.16 -21.83
N VAL A 100 14.69 8.93 -20.90
CA VAL A 100 16.13 9.14 -20.74
C VAL A 100 16.66 8.41 -19.53
N GLU A 101 17.77 7.70 -19.68
CA GLU A 101 18.43 7.02 -18.56
C GLU A 101 19.06 8.03 -17.60
N VAL A 102 18.73 7.90 -16.31
CA VAL A 102 19.25 8.72 -15.22
C VAL A 102 19.87 7.81 -14.15
N LYS A 103 20.90 8.31 -13.45
CA LYS A 103 21.63 7.51 -12.46
C LYS A 103 20.87 7.32 -11.15
N GLU A 104 20.06 8.31 -10.80
CA GLU A 104 19.23 8.38 -9.61
C GLU A 104 18.07 9.33 -9.88
N SER A 105 16.97 9.17 -9.15
CA SER A 105 15.88 10.13 -9.19
C SER A 105 15.00 10.09 -7.95
N TRP A 106 14.34 11.22 -7.68
CA TRP A 106 13.36 11.36 -6.60
C TRP A 106 11.99 11.59 -7.19
N TRP A 107 10.98 10.95 -6.62
CA TRP A 107 9.60 11.02 -7.09
C TRP A 107 8.67 11.39 -5.95
N ILE A 108 7.71 12.24 -6.29
CA ILE A 108 6.59 12.61 -5.43
C ILE A 108 5.32 12.20 -6.17
N ILE A 109 4.58 11.28 -5.58
CA ILE A 109 3.33 10.75 -6.12
C ILE A 109 2.21 11.09 -5.15
N PHE A 110 1.14 11.72 -5.63
CA PHE A 110 -0.07 12.00 -4.86
C PHE A 110 -1.29 11.41 -5.56
N PRO A 111 -1.69 10.17 -5.20
CA PRO A 111 -2.70 9.41 -5.92
C PRO A 111 -4.04 10.15 -6.07
N SER A 112 -4.52 10.78 -5.00
CA SER A 112 -5.84 11.45 -5.00
C SER A 112 -5.93 12.61 -5.99
N ASN A 113 -4.79 13.20 -6.35
CA ASN A 113 -4.70 14.33 -7.30
C ASN A 113 -4.07 13.92 -8.64
N LYS A 114 -3.80 12.63 -8.87
CA LYS A 114 -3.10 12.12 -10.06
C LYS A 114 -1.80 12.87 -10.35
N LEU A 115 -1.08 13.24 -9.30
CA LEU A 115 0.21 13.90 -9.42
C LEU A 115 1.30 12.84 -9.38
N GLU A 116 2.15 12.85 -10.38
CA GLU A 116 3.41 12.10 -10.43
C GLU A 116 4.49 13.05 -10.89
N LYS A 117 5.50 13.29 -10.07
CA LYS A 117 6.57 14.23 -10.41
C LYS A 117 7.93 13.70 -10.03
N GLY A 118 8.75 13.47 -11.05
CA GLY A 118 10.15 13.07 -10.93
C GLY A 118 11.11 14.25 -10.94
N PHE A 119 12.26 14.06 -10.30
CA PHE A 119 13.37 15.00 -10.23
C PHE A 119 14.69 14.23 -10.33
N THR A 120 15.63 14.73 -11.14
CA THR A 120 17.01 14.24 -11.20
C THR A 120 17.97 15.06 -10.33
N ASP A 121 17.46 16.08 -9.65
CA ASP A 121 18.21 17.01 -8.80
C ASP A 121 17.52 17.09 -7.43
N HIS A 122 18.23 16.63 -6.38
CA HIS A 122 17.69 16.58 -5.02
C HIS A 122 17.28 17.97 -4.49
N PRO A 123 18.05 19.06 -4.71
CA PRO A 123 17.60 20.40 -4.35
C PRO A 123 16.26 20.83 -4.97
N GLN A 124 16.00 20.51 -6.24
CA GLN A 124 14.70 20.78 -6.88
C GLN A 124 13.56 19.96 -6.27
N TYR A 125 13.82 18.70 -5.94
CA TYR A 125 12.88 17.85 -5.20
C TYR A 125 12.52 18.46 -3.84
N LEU A 126 13.53 18.85 -3.04
CA LEU A 126 13.33 19.50 -1.74
C LEU A 126 12.57 20.82 -1.83
N ALA A 127 12.86 21.63 -2.85
CA ALA A 127 12.14 22.87 -3.10
C ALA A 127 10.65 22.60 -3.41
N TYR A 128 10.36 21.53 -4.15
CA TYR A 128 8.99 21.14 -4.45
C TYR A 128 8.25 20.57 -3.25
N LEU A 129 8.89 19.72 -2.42
CA LEU A 129 8.31 19.26 -1.15
C LEU A 129 7.89 20.43 -0.26
N LYS A 130 8.76 21.44 -0.11
CA LYS A 130 8.44 22.65 0.66
C LYS A 130 7.24 23.40 0.09
N LYS A 131 7.13 23.47 -1.25
CA LYS A 131 5.97 24.07 -1.93
C LYS A 131 4.67 23.30 -1.65
N LEU A 132 4.75 21.98 -1.46
CA LEU A 132 3.61 21.14 -1.07
C LEU A 132 3.26 21.24 0.43
N GLY A 133 4.06 21.96 1.24
CA GLY A 133 3.78 22.19 2.66
C GLY A 133 4.59 21.33 3.63
N PHE A 134 5.52 20.50 3.14
CA PHE A 134 6.41 19.74 4.00
C PHE A 134 7.41 20.67 4.70
N LYS A 135 7.52 20.55 6.02
CA LYS A 135 8.47 21.33 6.83
C LYS A 135 9.89 20.79 6.72
N ASN A 136 10.01 19.46 6.72
CA ASN A 136 11.25 18.70 6.58
C ASN A 136 11.06 17.64 5.50
N GLU A 137 12.16 17.15 4.94
CA GLU A 137 12.15 15.95 4.10
C GLU A 137 11.74 14.73 4.95
N PRO A 138 10.71 13.97 4.56
CA PRO A 138 10.38 12.72 5.23
C PRO A 138 11.52 11.70 5.11
N LYS A 139 11.73 10.92 6.16
CA LYS A 139 12.71 9.84 6.17
C LYS A 139 12.25 8.76 5.18
N LEU A 140 13.09 8.45 4.20
CA LEU A 140 12.88 7.30 3.32
C LEU A 140 13.48 6.05 4.00
N HIS A 141 12.85 4.91 3.77
CA HIS A 141 13.30 3.62 4.27
C HIS A 141 13.73 2.75 3.11
N THR A 142 14.80 1.96 3.29
CA THR A 142 15.23 1.03 2.25
C THR A 142 14.13 0.01 1.97
N MET A 143 14.06 -0.46 0.72
CA MET A 143 13.07 -1.47 0.36
C MET A 143 13.22 -2.76 1.17
N ASP A 144 14.42 -3.11 1.64
CA ASP A 144 14.62 -4.27 2.52
C ASP A 144 13.92 -4.09 3.87
N ILE A 145 13.98 -2.89 4.47
CA ILE A 145 13.29 -2.59 5.74
C ILE A 145 11.77 -2.66 5.52
N ILE A 146 11.28 -2.08 4.42
CA ILE A 146 9.86 -2.06 4.07
C ILE A 146 9.36 -3.50 3.83
N ALA A 147 10.10 -4.29 3.05
CA ALA A 147 9.77 -5.66 2.71
C ALA A 147 9.74 -6.56 3.95
N ASN A 148 10.77 -6.49 4.81
CA ASN A 148 10.81 -7.26 6.06
C ASN A 148 9.64 -6.90 6.98
N TYR A 149 9.32 -5.60 7.11
CA TYR A 149 8.15 -5.18 7.88
C TYR A 149 6.86 -5.78 7.31
N TYR A 150 6.66 -5.71 5.99
CA TYR A 150 5.49 -6.26 5.33
C TYR A 150 5.44 -7.79 5.32
N GLU A 151 6.57 -8.46 5.42
CA GLU A 151 6.61 -9.92 5.58
C GLU A 151 6.11 -10.29 6.98
N ASP A 152 6.61 -9.60 8.01
CA ASP A 152 6.27 -9.82 9.42
C ASP A 152 4.85 -9.38 9.80
N HIS A 153 4.20 -8.55 8.98
CA HIS A 153 2.87 -7.99 9.24
C HIS A 153 1.94 -8.22 8.04
N ASP A 154 0.64 -8.44 8.26
CA ASP A 154 -0.30 -8.63 7.15
C ASP A 154 -0.69 -7.32 6.42
N THR A 155 -0.28 -6.16 6.96
CA THR A 155 -0.59 -4.83 6.42
C THR A 155 0.55 -3.85 6.66
N MET A 156 0.76 -2.89 5.75
CA MET A 156 1.71 -1.80 5.95
C MET A 156 1.22 -0.77 6.97
N ASN A 157 2.09 -0.44 7.93
CA ASN A 157 1.94 0.74 8.78
C ASN A 157 3.21 1.59 8.69
N TRP A 158 3.18 2.57 7.79
CA TRP A 158 4.33 3.44 7.49
C TRP A 158 4.86 4.21 8.70
N SER A 159 3.99 4.61 9.62
CA SER A 159 4.39 5.32 10.85
C SER A 159 5.14 4.45 11.86
N ALA A 160 5.09 3.12 11.73
CA ALA A 160 5.84 2.21 12.58
C ALA A 160 7.29 1.98 12.14
N LEU A 161 7.68 2.52 10.96
CA LEU A 161 9.04 2.42 10.44
C LEU A 161 9.97 3.55 10.94
N ASP A 162 9.41 4.62 11.51
CA ASP A 162 10.15 5.84 11.89
C ASP A 162 10.84 5.79 13.26
#